data_AF-Q49VZ3-F1
#
_entry.id   AF-Q49VZ3-F1
#
_cell.length_a   1.000
_cell.length_b   1.000
_cell.length_c   1.000
_cell.angle_alpha   90.00
_cell.angle_beta   90.00
_cell.angle_gamma   90.00
#
_symmetry.space_group_name_H-M   'P 1'
#
loop_
_entity.id
_entity.type
_entity.pdbx_description
1 polymer ?
#
loop_
_entity_poly.entity_id
_entity_poly.type
_entity_poly.pdbx_seq_one_letter_code
_entity_poly.pdbx_strand_id
1 'polypeptide(L)' 'MKTDRLTHALLFIAGLLLLINGICAFEQNLTMLFISSILVISGICVTFVAIKLIWRNYRRLKVNNNS' A
#
# COMPACT_ATOMS: atom_id res chain seq x y z
N MET A 1 9.26 19.31 6.61
CA MET A 1 8.70 18.63 5.42
C MET A 1 9.53 17.39 5.01
N LYS A 2 9.83 16.48 5.95
CA LYS A 2 10.50 15.18 5.68
C LYS A 2 9.56 13.99 5.85
N THR A 3 8.41 14.23 6.47
CA THR A 3 7.38 13.27 6.84
C THR A 3 6.70 12.67 5.61
N ASP A 4 6.51 13.43 4.54
CA ASP A 4 5.81 12.97 3.33
C ASP A 4 6.45 11.73 2.69
N ARG A 5 7.78 11.63 2.72
CA ARG A 5 8.51 10.48 2.17
C ARG A 5 8.50 9.29 3.12
N LEU A 6 8.60 9.53 4.43
CA LEU A 6 8.54 8.48 5.45
C LEU A 6 7.13 7.87 5.55
N THR A 7 6.09 8.70 5.56
CA THR A 7 4.69 8.25 5.53
C THR A 7 4.42 7.43 4.28
N HIS A 8 4.99 7.81 3.13
CA HIS A 8 4.90 7.02 1.91
C HIS A 8 5.55 5.65 2.00
N ALA A 9 6.78 5.60 2.52
CA ALA A 9 7.51 4.36 2.71
C ALA A 9 6.81 3.46 3.73
N LEU A 10 6.32 4.04 4.83
CA LEU A 10 5.52 3.33 5.85
C LEU A 10 4.22 2.79 5.26
N LEU A 11 3.51 3.55 4.44
CA LEU A 11 2.25 3.12 3.82
C LEU A 11 2.48 1.95 2.86
N PHE A 12 3.59 1.99 2.12
CA PHE A 12 4.00 0.90 1.25
C PHE A 12 4.40 -0.36 2.04
N ILE A 13 5.22 -0.21 3.08
CA ILE A 13 5.58 -1.30 3.99
C ILE A 13 4.33 -1.90 4.67
N ALA A 14 3.39 -1.05 5.11
CA ALA A 14 2.16 -1.50 5.75
C ALA A 14 1.26 -2.29 4.78
N GLY A 15 1.14 -1.86 3.52
CA GLY A 15 0.43 -2.60 2.49
C GLY A 15 1.04 -3.97 2.22
N LEU A 16 2.39 -4.05 2.14
CA LEU A 16 3.13 -5.30 2.00
C LEU A 16 2.96 -6.23 3.20
N LEU A 17 3.06 -5.71 4.43
CA LEU A 17 2.84 -6.48 5.65
C LEU A 17 1.40 -7.02 5.72
N LEU A 18 0.40 -6.22 5.35
CA LEU A 18 -1.00 -6.68 5.30
C LEU A 18 -1.18 -7.81 4.28
N LEU A 19 -0.52 -7.70 3.12
CA LEU A 19 -0.63 -8.67 2.04
C LEU A 19 0.03 -9.99 2.42
N ILE A 20 1.24 -9.95 3.01
CA ILE A 20 1.93 -11.14 3.53
C ILE A 20 1.12 -11.77 4.65
N ASN A 21 0.59 -10.97 5.59
CA ASN A 21 -0.21 -11.48 6.70
C ASN A 21 -1.52 -12.09 6.22
N GLY A 22 -2.20 -11.46 5.26
CA GLY A 22 -3.38 -12.04 4.62
C GLY A 22 -3.08 -13.39 3.96
N ILE A 23 -2.00 -13.48 3.18
CA ILE A 23 -1.62 -14.73 2.49
C ILE A 23 -1.16 -15.82 3.48
N CYS A 24 -0.43 -15.48 4.54
CA CYS A 24 0.00 -16.45 5.56
C CYS A 24 -1.14 -16.87 6.51
N ALA A 25 -2.14 -16.02 6.74
CA ALA A 25 -3.31 -16.33 7.57
C ALA A 25 -4.33 -17.25 6.89
N PHE A 26 -3.99 -17.82 5.73
CA PHE A 26 -4.80 -18.76 4.97
C PHE A 26 -4.75 -20.17 5.61
N GLU A 27 -5.13 -20.28 6.88
CA GLU A 27 -5.35 -21.54 7.58
C GLU A 27 -6.80 -22.04 7.36
N GLN A 28 -7.05 -23.34 7.56
CA GLN A 28 -8.27 -24.08 7.15
C GLN A 28 -9.62 -23.61 7.74
N ASN A 29 -9.67 -22.54 8.52
CA ASN A 29 -10.90 -22.07 9.15
C ASN A 29 -11.63 -21.01 8.29
N LEU A 30 -12.92 -21.24 8.01
CA LEU A 30 -13.76 -20.37 7.16
C LEU A 30 -13.76 -18.89 7.60
N THR A 31 -13.78 -18.64 8.91
CA THR A 31 -13.74 -17.29 9.49
C THR A 31 -12.41 -16.59 9.20
N MET A 32 -11.31 -17.34 9.23
CA MET A 32 -9.96 -16.82 9.00
C MET A 32 -9.73 -16.50 7.52
N LEU A 33 -10.31 -17.29 6.62
CA LEU A 33 -10.32 -17.04 5.17
C LEU A 33 -11.04 -15.73 4.82
N PHE A 34 -12.19 -15.45 5.45
CA PHE A 34 -12.91 -14.19 5.26
C PHE A 34 -12.08 -12.97 5.69
N ILE A 35 -11.46 -13.04 6.87
CA ILE A 35 -10.64 -11.96 7.41
C ILE A 35 -9.38 -11.76 6.57
N SER A 36 -8.74 -12.85 6.16
CA SER A 36 -7.59 -12.86 5.26
C SER A 36 -7.94 -12.18 3.92
N SER A 37 -9.09 -12.51 3.32
CA SER A 37 -9.52 -11.92 2.06
C SER A 37 -9.71 -10.39 2.17
N ILE A 38 -10.34 -9.93 3.26
CA ILE A 38 -10.49 -8.49 3.54
C ILE A 38 -9.11 -7.82 3.74
N LEU A 39 -8.19 -8.48 4.44
CA LEU A 39 -6.82 -7.99 4.62
C LEU A 39 -6.08 -7.86 3.29
N VAL A 40 -6.18 -8.85 2.40
CA VAL A 40 -5.55 -8.81 1.08
C VAL A 40 -6.11 -7.66 0.25
N ILE A 41 -7.44 -7.49 0.22
CA ILE A 41 -8.11 -6.39 -0.50
C ILE A 41 -7.65 -5.03 0.05
N SER A 42 -7.62 -4.90 1.38
CA SER A 42 -7.13 -3.68 2.05
C SER A 42 -5.66 -3.41 1.72
N GLY A 43 -4.80 -4.43 1.73
CA GLY A 43 -3.38 -4.33 1.36
C GLY A 43 -3.19 -3.83 -0.08
N ILE A 44 -3.99 -4.34 -1.02
CA ILE A 44 -3.99 -3.88 -2.42
C ILE A 44 -4.44 -2.41 -2.52
N CYS A 45 -5.52 -2.02 -1.85
CA CYS A 45 -5.99 -0.64 -1.83
C CYS A 45 -4.94 0.33 -1.26
N VAL A 46 -4.32 -0.02 -0.14
CA VAL A 46 -3.27 0.80 0.50
C VAL A 46 -2.07 0.95 -0.43
N THR A 47 -1.63 -0.15 -1.06
CA THR A 47 -0.54 -0.13 -2.05
C THR A 47 -0.89 0.73 -3.27
N PHE A 48 -2.14 0.66 -3.75
CA PHE A 48 -2.62 1.48 -4.87
C PHE A 48 -2.61 2.98 -4.53
N VAL A 49 -3.07 3.35 -3.33
CA VAL A 49 -3.03 4.74 -2.87
C VAL A 49 -1.57 5.23 -2.78
N ALA A 50 -0.67 4.40 -2.23
CA ALA A 50 0.76 4.71 -2.21
C ALA A 50 1.31 4.93 -3.62
N ILE A 51 1.08 4.01 -4.57
CA ILE A 51 1.56 4.16 -5.96
C ILE A 51 1.00 5.42 -6.62
N LYS A 52 -0.30 5.68 -6.47
CA LYS A 52 -0.99 6.85 -7.04
C LYS A 52 -0.39 8.16 -6.53
N LEU A 53 -0.01 8.21 -5.26
CA LEU A 53 0.51 9.41 -4.62
C LEU A 53 2.00 9.63 -4.98
N ILE A 54 2.78 8.55 -5.18
CA ILE A 54 4.13 8.60 -5.76
C ILE A 54 4.07 9.12 -7.20
N TRP A 55 3.14 8.60 -8.01
CA TRP A 55 2.99 9.01 -9.40
C TRP A 55 2.61 10.48 -9.52
N ARG A 56 1.68 10.97 -8.69
CA ARG A 56 1.35 12.40 -8.61
C ARG A 56 2.60 13.25 -8.31
N ASN A 57 3.41 12.83 -7.35
CA ASN A 57 4.62 13.55 -6.98
C ASN A 57 5.65 13.54 -8.13
N TYR A 58 5.83 12.41 -8.80
CA TYR A 58 6.71 12.28 -9.96
C TYR A 58 6.27 13.17 -11.14
N ARG A 59 4.96 13.23 -11.44
CA ARG A 59 4.43 14.13 -12.48
C ARG A 59 4.66 15.61 -12.15
N ARG A 60 4.48 16.00 -10.88
CA ARG A 60 4.73 17.38 -10.43
C ARG A 60 6.19 17.78 -10.60
N LEU A 61 7.13 16.88 -10.27
CA LEU A 61 8.56 17.11 -10.49
C LEU A 61 8.91 17.21 -11.98
N LYS A 62 8.33 16.36 -12.84
CA LYS A 62 8.56 16.41 -14.29
C LYS A 62 8.05 17.72 -14.94
N VAL A 63 6.91 18.25 -14.48
CA VAL A 63 6.40 19.55 -14.96
C VAL A 63 7.30 20.72 -14.55
N ASN A 64 7.82 20.71 -13.31
CA ASN A 64 8.67 21.81 -12.82
C ASN A 64 10.07 21.85 -13.45
N ASN A 65 10.58 20.73 -13.97
CA ASN A 65 11.89 20.70 -14.65
C ASN A 65 11.81 21.13 -16.14
N ASN A 66 10.60 21.29 -16.69
CA ASN A 66 10.36 21.65 -18.09
C ASN A 66 9.74 23.06 -18.24
N SER A 67 9.69 23.85 -17.16
CA SER A 67 9.19 25.22 -17.15
C SER A 67 10.31 26.18 -16.76
#